data_AF-A0A2M7CD55-F1
#
_entry.id   AF-A0A2M7CD55-F1
#
_cell.length_a   1.000
_cell.length_b   1.000
_cell.length_c   1.000
_cell.angle_alpha   90.00
_cell.angle_beta   90.00
_cell.angle_gamma   90.00
#
_symmetry.space_group_name_H-M   'P 1'
#
loop_
_entity.id
_entity.type
_entity.pdbx_description
1 polymer ?
#
loop_
_entity_poly.entity_id
_entity_poly.type
_entity_poly.pdbx_seq_one_letter_code
_entity_poly.pdbx_strand_id
1 'polypeptide(L)'
;MKKVYPLSLLVVGVLMVIPIVANGQILNGAVVIKDTSCTVLGTVFTNGEFNLQTFDVYDSVKVITPSKNYNKNVSCHGDLPYDMDPPAKAIVLDFDNTNLKCCVNFDGQWFSTTQWHETITPSGNVSLTCHFKGDEQADGCGGGPQ
;
A
#
# COMPACT_ATOMS: atom_id res chain seq x y z
N MET A 1 7.75 17.66 -67.63
CA MET A 1 6.75 16.95 -66.79
C MET A 1 7.38 16.69 -65.43
N LYS A 2 6.95 17.41 -64.38
CA LYS A 2 7.48 17.31 -63.00
C LYS A 2 6.61 16.30 -62.23
N LYS A 3 7.21 15.21 -61.73
CA LYS A 3 6.54 14.26 -60.83
C LYS A 3 6.48 14.87 -59.42
N VAL A 4 5.28 14.95 -58.85
CA VAL A 4 5.02 15.30 -57.46
C VAL A 4 4.83 13.99 -56.70
N TYR A 5 5.58 13.79 -55.62
CA TYR A 5 5.35 12.68 -54.69
C TYR A 5 4.70 13.25 -53.42
N PRO A 6 3.61 12.67 -52.91
CA PRO A 6 3.01 13.11 -51.66
C PRO A 6 3.91 12.68 -50.48
N LEU A 7 4.22 13.66 -49.64
CA LEU A 7 4.93 13.48 -48.39
C LEU A 7 3.96 12.89 -47.36
N SER A 8 4.02 11.58 -47.14
CA SER A 8 3.24 10.90 -46.10
C SER A 8 3.73 11.35 -44.73
N LEU A 9 2.93 12.18 -44.04
CA LEU A 9 3.19 12.61 -42.67
C LEU A 9 2.86 11.45 -41.72
N LEU A 10 3.88 10.73 -41.26
CA LEU A 10 3.78 9.78 -40.15
C LEU A 10 3.65 10.58 -38.84
N VAL A 11 2.43 10.71 -38.33
CA VAL A 11 2.19 11.20 -36.97
C VAL A 11 2.60 10.09 -36.01
N VAL A 12 3.84 10.15 -35.53
CA VAL A 12 4.31 9.33 -34.41
C VAL A 12 3.62 9.86 -33.15
N GLY A 13 2.55 9.18 -32.74
CA GLY A 13 1.88 9.45 -31.48
C GLY A 13 2.83 9.18 -30.33
N VAL A 14 3.44 10.23 -29.79
CA VAL A 14 4.18 10.19 -28.53
C VAL A 14 3.14 9.93 -27.43
N LEU A 15 3.09 8.69 -26.96
CA LEU A 15 2.32 8.32 -25.77
C LEU A 15 2.98 9.01 -24.58
N MET A 16 2.48 10.19 -24.19
CA MET A 16 2.91 10.86 -22.96
C MET A 16 2.41 10.04 -21.77
N VAL A 17 3.30 9.24 -21.18
CA VAL A 17 3.05 8.63 -19.88
C VAL A 17 3.13 9.74 -18.84
N ILE A 18 1.99 10.29 -18.44
CA ILE A 18 1.92 11.22 -17.32
C ILE A 18 2.16 10.36 -16.07
N PRO A 19 3.25 10.55 -15.30
CA PRO A 19 3.43 9.82 -14.06
C PRO A 19 2.26 10.14 -13.14
N ILE A 20 1.60 9.11 -12.59
CA ILE A 20 0.60 9.29 -11.55
C ILE A 20 1.36 9.82 -10.34
N VAL A 21 1.25 11.13 -10.10
CA VAL A 21 1.90 11.78 -8.96
C VAL A 21 0.94 11.66 -7.78
N ALA A 22 1.27 10.79 -6.81
CA ALA A 22 0.52 10.74 -5.56
C ALA A 22 0.58 12.10 -4.87
N ASN A 23 -0.56 12.63 -4.43
CA ASN A 23 -0.63 13.95 -3.80
C ASN A 23 -0.19 13.84 -2.33
N GLY A 24 1.06 14.18 -2.07
CA GLY A 24 1.61 14.33 -0.72
C GLY A 24 1.40 15.74 -0.17
N GLN A 25 0.90 15.86 1.06
CA GLN A 25 0.81 17.11 1.80
C GLN A 25 1.44 16.96 3.19
N ILE A 26 2.11 18.00 3.69
CA ILE A 26 2.57 18.04 5.09
C ILE A 26 1.46 18.68 5.92
N LEU A 27 0.88 17.93 6.85
CA LEU A 27 -0.17 18.40 7.75
C LEU A 27 0.27 18.17 9.20
N ASN A 28 0.47 19.25 9.96
CA ASN A 28 0.85 19.18 11.38
C ASN A 28 2.10 18.32 11.67
N GLY A 29 3.08 18.32 10.76
CA GLY A 29 4.31 17.53 10.88
C GLY A 29 4.20 16.08 10.41
N ALA A 30 3.01 15.62 10.01
CA ALA A 30 2.83 14.35 9.32
C ALA A 30 2.87 14.54 7.80
N VAL A 31 3.46 13.59 7.09
CA VAL A 31 3.35 13.49 5.63
C VAL A 31 2.13 12.66 5.32
N VAL A 32 1.12 13.26 4.70
CA VAL A 32 -0.11 12.61 4.26
C VAL A 32 -0.03 12.42 2.77
N ILE A 33 0.02 11.18 2.32
CA ILE A 33 0.02 10.81 0.90
C ILE A 33 -1.37 10.24 0.60
N LYS A 34 -2.10 10.91 -0.29
CA LYS A 34 -3.40 10.46 -0.79
C LYS A 34 -3.24 9.75 -2.13
N ASP A 35 -4.26 8.99 -2.51
CA ASP A 35 -4.35 8.31 -3.80
C ASP A 35 -3.16 7.36 -4.02
N THR A 36 -2.71 6.71 -2.94
CA THR A 36 -1.66 5.67 -2.95
C THR A 36 -2.28 4.29 -2.73
N SER A 37 -1.52 3.24 -2.96
CA SER A 37 -1.88 1.91 -2.47
C SER A 37 -1.16 1.56 -1.15
N CYS A 38 -1.78 0.67 -0.38
CA CYS A 38 -1.09 -0.09 0.66
C CYS A 38 -1.44 -1.56 0.51
N THR A 39 -0.43 -2.41 0.67
CA THR A 39 -0.65 -3.84 0.82
C THR A 39 -1.12 -4.13 2.23
N VAL A 40 -2.30 -4.72 2.36
CA VAL A 40 -2.94 -5.13 3.62
C VAL A 40 -3.16 -6.65 3.60
N LEU A 41 -3.48 -7.22 4.75
CA LEU A 41 -3.84 -8.63 4.83
C LEU A 41 -5.35 -8.83 4.63
N GLY A 42 -5.68 -9.98 4.08
CA GLY A 42 -7.04 -10.40 3.77
C GLY A 42 -7.28 -11.80 4.19
N THR A 43 -8.54 -12.07 4.50
CA THR A 43 -9.00 -13.40 4.84
C THR A 43 -9.85 -13.91 3.69
N VAL A 44 -9.34 -14.90 2.97
CA VAL A 44 -10.09 -15.56 1.91
C VAL A 44 -10.52 -16.93 2.43
N PHE A 45 -11.82 -17.19 2.35
CA PHE A 45 -12.40 -18.50 2.67
C PHE A 45 -12.60 -19.29 1.39
N THR A 46 -11.67 -20.19 1.10
CA THR A 46 -11.75 -21.07 -0.08
C THR A 46 -11.94 -22.49 0.41
N ASN A 47 -12.97 -23.19 -0.08
CA ASN A 47 -13.26 -24.59 0.27
C ASN A 47 -13.40 -24.87 1.78
N GLY A 48 -13.84 -23.88 2.57
CA GLY A 48 -13.99 -24.01 4.01
C GLY A 48 -12.69 -23.83 4.81
N GLU A 49 -11.57 -23.51 4.15
CA GLU A 49 -10.30 -23.19 4.80
C GLU A 49 -10.08 -21.68 4.88
N PHE A 50 -9.56 -21.23 6.02
CA PHE A 50 -9.15 -19.86 6.25
C PHE A 50 -7.74 -19.67 5.69
N ASN A 51 -7.59 -18.74 4.73
CA ASN A 51 -6.30 -18.39 4.15
C ASN A 51 -6.04 -16.89 4.30
N LEU A 52 -4.81 -16.54 4.67
CA LEU A 52 -4.33 -15.17 4.62
C LEU A 52 -3.79 -14.88 3.20
N GLN A 53 -4.25 -13.78 2.62
CA GLN A 53 -3.72 -13.26 1.35
C GLN A 53 -3.36 -11.79 1.52
N THR A 54 -2.48 -11.27 0.66
CA THR A 54 -2.20 -9.84 0.60
C THR A 54 -2.95 -9.23 -0.58
N PHE A 55 -3.54 -8.06 -0.37
CA PHE A 55 -4.14 -7.28 -1.46
C PHE A 55 -3.80 -5.81 -1.31
N ASP A 56 -3.81 -5.09 -2.43
CA ASP A 56 -3.57 -3.66 -2.45
C ASP A 56 -4.90 -2.92 -2.29
N VAL A 57 -4.98 -2.08 -1.26
CA VAL A 57 -6.08 -1.11 -1.09
C VAL A 57 -5.68 0.18 -1.78
N TYR A 58 -6.41 0.53 -2.84
CA TYR A 58 -6.22 1.77 -3.60
C TYR A 58 -6.96 2.94 -2.95
N ASP A 59 -6.72 4.15 -3.45
CA ASP A 59 -7.27 5.41 -2.91
C ASP A 59 -6.99 5.62 -1.42
N SER A 60 -5.90 5.02 -0.96
CA SER A 60 -5.59 4.98 0.45
C SER A 60 -4.93 6.27 0.92
N VAL A 61 -5.16 6.59 2.20
CA VAL A 61 -4.49 7.70 2.88
C VAL A 61 -3.35 7.13 3.72
N LYS A 62 -2.11 7.30 3.24
CA LYS A 62 -0.90 6.95 3.99
C LYS A 62 -0.44 8.14 4.81
N VAL A 63 -0.48 8.01 6.14
CA VAL A 63 0.02 9.05 7.04
C VAL A 63 1.33 8.59 7.67
N ILE A 64 2.40 9.34 7.42
CA ILE A 64 3.72 9.13 8.02
C ILE A 64 3.96 10.21 9.06
N THR A 65 3.98 9.83 10.33
CA THR A 65 4.26 10.78 11.41
C THR A 65 5.64 10.50 12.00
N PRO A 66 6.65 11.36 11.77
CA PRO A 66 7.90 11.32 12.52
C PRO A 66 7.65 11.75 13.97
N SER A 67 8.20 11.02 14.93
CA SER A 67 8.12 11.37 16.35
C SER A 67 9.52 11.51 16.96
N LYS A 68 9.59 11.82 18.26
CA LYS A 68 10.85 11.80 19.02
C LYS A 68 11.53 10.42 18.87
N ASN A 69 12.87 10.40 18.87
CA ASN A 69 13.69 9.19 18.73
C ASN A 69 13.50 8.43 17.40
N TYR A 70 13.24 9.13 16.29
CA TYR A 70 13.11 8.53 14.94
C TYR A 70 12.00 7.49 14.76
N ASN A 71 11.07 7.36 15.72
CA ASN A 71 9.91 6.49 15.53
C ASN A 71 9.07 7.01 14.35
N LYS A 72 8.49 6.09 13.60
CA LYS A 72 7.61 6.37 12.46
C LYS A 72 6.30 5.60 12.65
N ASN A 73 5.18 6.25 12.41
CA ASN A 73 3.90 5.57 12.29
C ASN A 73 3.44 5.61 10.85
N VAL A 74 2.85 4.51 10.38
CA VAL A 74 2.17 4.43 9.09
C VAL A 74 0.75 4.01 9.37
N SER A 75 -0.22 4.84 9.02
CA SER A 75 -1.60 4.40 8.92
C SER A 75 -2.02 4.33 7.46
N CYS A 76 -2.86 3.37 7.15
CA CYS A 76 -3.47 3.20 5.85
C CYS A 76 -4.94 2.85 6.00
N HIS A 77 -5.78 3.47 5.18
CA HIS A 77 -7.23 3.30 5.20
C HIS A 77 -7.76 3.22 3.78
N GLY A 78 -8.74 2.37 3.55
CA GLY A 78 -9.50 2.31 2.31
C GLY A 78 -10.52 1.18 2.35
N ASP A 79 -10.97 0.73 1.19
CA ASP A 79 -12.01 -0.28 1.05
C ASP A 79 -11.45 -1.59 0.49
N LEU A 80 -12.08 -2.71 0.84
CA LEU A 80 -11.82 -4.00 0.23
C LEU A 80 -12.01 -3.91 -1.30
N PRO A 81 -11.22 -4.66 -2.09
CA PRO A 81 -11.46 -4.82 -3.51
C PRO A 81 -12.90 -5.25 -3.82
N TYR A 82 -13.47 -4.75 -4.92
CA TYR A 82 -14.87 -5.00 -5.30
C TYR A 82 -15.22 -6.48 -5.50
N ASP A 83 -14.23 -7.34 -5.71
CA ASP A 83 -14.34 -8.79 -5.88
C ASP A 83 -14.14 -9.58 -4.59
N MET A 84 -13.96 -8.91 -3.45
CA MET A 84 -13.88 -9.53 -2.13
C MET A 84 -15.17 -9.29 -1.34
N ASP A 85 -15.74 -10.39 -0.81
CA ASP A 85 -16.86 -10.30 0.11
C ASP A 85 -16.39 -9.77 1.48
N PRO A 86 -17.03 -8.74 2.04
CA PRO A 86 -16.71 -8.29 3.38
C PRO A 86 -17.08 -9.35 4.42
N PRO A 87 -16.34 -9.44 5.52
CA PRO A 87 -16.57 -10.47 6.52
C PRO A 87 -17.86 -10.23 7.30
N ALA A 88 -18.53 -11.30 7.73
CA ALA A 88 -19.77 -11.18 8.51
C ALA A 88 -19.57 -10.48 9.88
N LYS A 89 -18.33 -10.45 10.39
CA LYS A 89 -17.92 -9.79 11.63
C LYS A 89 -16.59 -9.07 11.38
N ALA A 90 -16.31 -8.06 12.18
CA ALA A 90 -15.02 -7.39 12.11
C ALA A 90 -13.89 -8.39 12.35
N ILE A 91 -12.86 -8.33 11.52
CA ILE A 91 -11.65 -9.12 11.65
C ILE A 91 -10.55 -8.20 12.14
N VAL A 92 -9.78 -8.70 13.11
CA VAL A 92 -8.62 -8.01 13.68
C VAL A 92 -7.40 -8.88 13.42
N LEU A 93 -6.40 -8.32 12.75
CA LEU A 93 -5.14 -8.99 12.46
C LEU A 93 -3.99 -8.22 13.13
N ASP A 94 -3.03 -8.95 13.67
CA ASP A 94 -1.82 -8.44 14.29
C ASP A 94 -0.71 -9.48 14.23
N PHE A 95 0.47 -9.13 14.77
CA PHE A 95 1.58 -10.07 14.82
C PHE A 95 1.27 -11.32 15.65
N ASP A 96 0.52 -11.20 16.74
CA ASP A 96 0.28 -12.31 17.66
C ASP A 96 -0.60 -13.40 17.02
N ASN A 97 -1.52 -13.01 16.13
CA ASN A 97 -2.41 -13.94 15.44
C ASN A 97 -1.95 -14.37 14.03
N THR A 98 -1.05 -13.62 13.39
CA THR A 98 -0.55 -13.96 12.04
C THR A 98 0.91 -14.40 12.01
N ASN A 99 1.72 -14.00 13.00
CA ASN A 99 3.18 -14.09 12.99
C ASN A 99 3.84 -13.37 11.78
N LEU A 100 3.15 -12.40 11.18
CA LEU A 100 3.64 -11.59 10.06
C LEU A 100 4.08 -10.21 10.54
N LYS A 101 5.21 -9.71 10.05
CA LYS A 101 5.68 -8.34 10.35
C LYS A 101 5.06 -7.35 9.37
N CYS A 102 4.80 -6.12 9.84
CA CYS A 102 4.50 -5.02 8.93
C CYS A 102 5.80 -4.45 8.35
N CYS A 103 5.89 -4.38 7.03
CA CYS A 103 7.07 -3.94 6.29
C CYS A 103 6.74 -2.71 5.44
N VAL A 104 7.50 -1.63 5.61
CA VAL A 104 7.32 -0.40 4.83
C VAL A 104 8.66 0.10 4.32
N ASN A 105 8.73 0.42 3.04
CA ASN A 105 9.86 1.15 2.46
C ASN A 105 9.67 2.67 2.70
N PHE A 106 10.66 3.28 3.33
CA PHE A 106 10.78 4.72 3.49
C PHE A 106 12.05 5.19 2.78
N ASP A 107 11.90 5.98 1.71
CA ASP A 107 13.00 6.62 0.98
C ASP A 107 14.12 5.63 0.57
N GLY A 108 13.74 4.44 0.11
CA GLY A 108 14.67 3.40 -0.32
C GLY A 108 15.15 2.47 0.80
N GLN A 109 14.82 2.75 2.06
CA GLN A 109 15.17 1.93 3.21
C GLN A 109 13.95 1.15 3.72
N TRP A 110 14.09 -0.16 3.88
CA TRP A 110 13.04 -1.02 4.45
C TRP A 110 13.06 -0.99 5.98
N PHE A 111 11.87 -0.87 6.56
CA PHE A 111 11.63 -0.95 8.01
C PHE A 111 10.62 -2.05 8.28
N SER A 112 10.78 -2.74 9.40
CA SER A 112 9.90 -3.84 9.84
C SER A 112 9.44 -3.60 11.27
N THR A 113 8.21 -3.98 11.61
CA THR A 113 7.73 -3.96 13.01
C THR A 113 6.78 -5.12 13.29
N THR A 114 6.81 -5.63 14.52
CA THR A 114 5.76 -6.52 15.05
C THR A 114 4.62 -5.72 15.71
N GLN A 115 4.81 -4.42 15.90
CA GLN A 115 3.82 -3.52 16.48
C GLN A 115 2.94 -2.95 15.38
N TRP A 116 1.97 -3.75 14.94
CA TRP A 116 0.97 -3.32 13.97
C TRP A 116 -0.39 -3.90 14.30
N HIS A 117 -1.41 -3.27 13.72
CA HIS A 117 -2.79 -3.65 13.91
C HIS A 117 -3.58 -3.36 12.63
N GLU A 118 -4.33 -4.34 12.16
CA GLU A 118 -5.22 -4.20 11.02
C GLU A 118 -6.66 -4.58 11.41
N THR A 119 -7.62 -3.82 10.90
CA THR A 119 -9.04 -4.11 11.08
C THR A 119 -9.74 -4.10 9.73
N ILE A 120 -10.55 -5.13 9.47
CA ILE A 120 -11.48 -5.20 8.35
C ILE A 120 -12.90 -5.20 8.92
N THR A 121 -13.70 -4.19 8.60
CA THR A 121 -15.08 -4.07 9.11
C THR A 121 -16.06 -4.91 8.27
N PRO A 122 -17.27 -5.19 8.78
CA PRO A 122 -18.32 -5.83 7.99
C PRO A 122 -18.82 -5.02 6.80
N SER A 123 -18.49 -3.72 6.72
CA SER A 123 -18.77 -2.89 5.55
C SER A 123 -17.68 -2.98 4.47
N GLY A 124 -16.59 -3.71 4.74
CA GLY A 124 -15.43 -3.80 3.85
C GLY A 124 -14.43 -2.67 4.02
N ASN A 125 -14.49 -1.87 5.10
CA ASN A 125 -13.49 -0.84 5.34
C ASN A 125 -12.26 -1.49 5.97
N VAL A 126 -11.09 -1.16 5.46
CA VAL A 126 -9.80 -1.64 5.95
C VAL A 126 -9.04 -0.49 6.63
N SER A 127 -8.41 -0.80 7.76
CA SER A 127 -7.54 0.13 8.47
C SER A 127 -6.31 -0.61 8.99
N LEU A 128 -5.14 -0.30 8.45
CA LEU A 128 -3.84 -0.80 8.91
C LEU A 128 -3.08 0.32 9.63
N THR A 129 -2.49 0.02 10.78
CA THR A 129 -1.55 0.91 11.46
C THR A 129 -0.29 0.14 11.87
N CYS A 130 0.88 0.67 11.51
CA CYS A 130 2.18 0.12 11.86
C CYS A 130 2.99 1.14 12.65
N HIS A 131 3.59 0.69 13.75
CA HIS A 131 4.40 1.49 14.65
C HIS A 131 5.86 1.04 14.60
N PHE A 132 6.73 1.86 14.06
CA PHE A 132 8.17 1.60 13.96
C PHE A 132 8.89 2.34 15.07
N LYS A 133 9.72 1.62 15.84
CA LYS A 133 10.63 2.24 16.81
C LYS A 133 11.92 2.64 16.09
N GLY A 134 12.57 3.71 16.55
CA GLY A 134 13.74 4.31 15.92
C GLY A 134 14.87 3.32 15.59
N ASP A 135 15.61 3.63 14.52
CA ASP A 135 16.77 2.91 13.94
C ASP A 135 16.57 1.41 13.59
N GLU A 136 15.40 0.83 13.83
CA GLU A 136 15.08 -0.56 13.46
C GLU A 136 14.98 -0.70 11.93
N GLN A 137 16.11 -0.99 11.30
CA GLN A 137 16.16 -1.43 9.91
C GLN A 137 15.53 -2.81 9.79
N ALA A 138 14.90 -3.09 8.65
CA ALA A 138 14.21 -4.36 8.45
C ALA A 138 15.16 -5.56 8.46
N ASP A 139 15.18 -6.31 9.55
CA ASP A 139 15.57 -7.72 9.54
C ASP A 139 14.39 -8.55 9.00
N GLY A 140 14.48 -8.95 7.73
CA GLY A 140 13.56 -9.93 7.12
C GLY A 140 12.33 -9.37 6.40
N CYS A 141 12.33 -8.12 5.93
CA CYS A 141 11.33 -7.67 4.93
C CYS A 141 11.67 -8.09 3.50
N GLY A 142 12.81 -8.76 3.29
CA GLY A 142 13.23 -9.28 2.01
C GLY A 142 12.68 -10.68 1.75
N GLY A 143 11.57 -10.76 1.02
CA GLY A 143 11.49 -11.78 -0.03
C GLY A 143 12.60 -11.46 -1.03
N GLY A 144 13.75 -12.13 -0.91
CA GLY A 144 14.77 -12.11 -1.97
C GLY A 144 14.16 -12.65 -3.28
N PRO A 145 14.72 -12.28 -4.45
CA PRO A 145 14.18 -12.74 -5.73
C PRO A 145 14.16 -14.28 -5.74
N GLN A 146 12.98 -14.85 -5.99
CA GLN A 146 12.88 -16.19 -6.55
C GLN A 146 13.18 -16.13 -8.04
#